data_AF-A0A087K702-F1
#
_entry.id   AF-A0A087K702-F1
#
_cell.length_a   1.000
_cell.length_b   1.000
_cell.length_c   1.000
_cell.angle_alpha   90.00
_cell.angle_beta   90.00
_cell.angle_gamma   90.00
#
_symmetry.space_group_name_H-M   'P 1'
#
loop_
_entity.id
_entity.type
_entity.pdbx_description
1 polymer ?
#
loop_
_entity_poly.entity_id
_entity_poly.type
_entity_poly.pdbx_seq_one_letter_code
_entity_poly.pdbx_strand_id
1 'polypeptide(L)'
;MPDDVRGALVQRVSGLPDGPLDISWLAAGTPRLPQGRVRLHWEPASHTGWDVTAHLGLATTEVHLASWPAAPDDWPHLVRPTLHEVLGLCAALSVATAALDLSHRLAHV
;
A
#
# COMPACT_ATOMS: atom_id res chain seq x y z
N MET A 1 3.09 -10.07 13.33
CA MET A 1 4.10 -9.11 12.87
C MET A 1 5.26 -9.12 13.87
N PRO A 2 6.53 -8.89 13.47
CA PRO A 2 7.62 -8.71 14.44
C PRO A 2 7.36 -7.53 15.38
N ASP A 3 7.88 -7.57 16.60
CA ASP A 3 7.58 -6.57 17.63
C ASP A 3 8.27 -5.20 17.38
N ASP A 4 9.30 -5.16 16.54
CA ASP A 4 10.15 -3.99 16.28
C ASP A 4 9.81 -3.24 14.96
N VAL A 5 8.70 -3.61 14.32
CA VAL A 5 8.29 -3.03 13.03
C VAL A 5 6.97 -2.26 13.14
N ARG A 6 6.82 -1.23 12.29
CA ARG A 6 5.59 -0.42 12.15
C ARG A 6 4.55 -1.08 11.25
N GLY A 7 4.94 -2.15 10.55
CA GLY A 7 4.19 -2.75 9.44
C GLY A 7 5.13 -3.19 8.32
N ALA A 8 4.55 -3.66 7.23
CA ALA A 8 5.26 -4.00 6.02
C ALA A 8 4.89 -3.06 4.87
N LEU A 9 5.90 -2.54 4.19
CA LEU A 9 5.76 -1.78 2.95
C LEU A 9 5.46 -2.75 1.82
N VAL A 10 4.41 -2.48 1.06
CA VAL A 10 4.10 -3.20 -0.18
C VAL A 10 5.03 -2.72 -1.29
N GLN A 11 5.85 -3.63 -1.80
CA GLN A 11 6.84 -3.35 -2.86
C GLN A 11 6.27 -3.67 -4.24
N ARG A 12 5.61 -4.82 -4.36
CA ARG A 12 5.00 -5.27 -5.60
C ARG A 12 3.76 -6.11 -5.29
N VAL A 13 2.77 -5.95 -6.15
CA VAL A 13 1.55 -6.76 -6.11
C VAL A 13 1.36 -7.34 -7.50
N SER A 14 1.41 -8.66 -7.60
CA SER A 14 1.08 -9.34 -8.86
C SER A 14 -0.41 -9.19 -9.17
N GLY A 15 -0.73 -8.96 -10.45
CA GLY A 15 -2.11 -8.95 -10.95
C GLY A 15 -2.72 -10.35 -11.12
N LEU A 16 -1.94 -11.42 -10.96
CA LEU A 16 -2.43 -12.80 -11.09
C LEU A 16 -3.21 -13.24 -9.84
N PRO A 17 -4.28 -14.06 -9.97
CA PRO A 17 -5.13 -14.56 -8.88
C PRO A 17 -4.42 -15.17 -7.67
N ASP A 18 -3.22 -15.73 -7.85
CA ASP A 18 -2.35 -16.30 -6.80
C ASP A 18 -0.91 -15.78 -6.89
N GLY A 19 -0.75 -14.61 -7.48
CA GLY A 19 0.56 -14.01 -7.66
C GLY A 19 1.15 -13.47 -6.34
N PRO A 20 2.48 -13.33 -6.27
CA PRO A 20 3.15 -12.90 -5.06
C PRO A 20 2.76 -11.48 -4.63
N LEU A 21 2.72 -11.29 -3.30
CA LEU A 21 2.66 -10.01 -2.63
C LEU A 21 4.03 -9.77 -1.99
N ASP A 22 4.86 -8.98 -2.65
CA ASP A 22 6.21 -8.68 -2.16
C ASP A 22 6.14 -7.56 -1.14
N ILE A 23 6.68 -7.82 0.04
CA ILE A 23 6.73 -6.87 1.15
C ILE A 23 8.15 -6.67 1.67
N SER A 24 8.40 -5.52 2.28
CA SER A 24 9.58 -5.27 3.10
C SER A 24 9.19 -4.65 4.42
N TRP A 25 9.79 -5.12 5.51
CA TRP A 25 9.50 -4.61 6.84
C TRP A 25 9.90 -3.14 7.00
N LEU A 26 9.03 -2.35 7.64
CA LEU A 26 9.32 -0.98 8.03
C LEU A 26 9.68 -0.94 9.51
N ALA A 27 10.89 -0.51 9.84
CA ALA A 27 11.30 -0.33 11.22
C ALA A 27 10.34 0.64 11.96
N ALA A 28 10.11 0.44 13.25
CA ALA A 28 9.21 1.25 14.07
C ALA A 28 9.45 2.78 13.93
N GLY A 29 10.72 3.20 13.82
CA GLY A 29 11.12 4.60 13.67
C GLY A 29 11.09 5.16 12.23
N THR A 30 10.59 4.40 11.25
CA THR A 30 10.56 4.87 9.86
C THR A 30 9.65 6.09 9.73
N PRO A 31 10.11 7.19 9.09
CA PRO A 31 9.31 8.38 8.85
C PRO A 31 8.07 8.10 7.97
N ARG A 32 7.27 9.14 7.72
CA ARG A 32 6.02 9.08 6.93
C ARG A 32 6.19 8.32 5.61
N LEU A 33 5.18 7.55 5.23
CA LEU A 33 5.15 6.79 3.98
C LEU A 33 5.33 7.72 2.76
N PRO A 34 6.17 7.34 1.78
CA PRO A 34 6.24 8.05 0.52
C PRO A 34 4.90 8.03 -0.21
N GLN A 35 4.64 9.06 -1.04
CA GLN A 35 3.43 9.15 -1.84
C GLN A 35 3.28 7.93 -2.76
N GLY A 36 2.06 7.36 -2.80
CA GLY A 36 1.73 6.20 -3.63
C GLY A 36 2.25 4.87 -3.07
N ARG A 37 2.82 4.86 -1.86
CA ARG A 37 3.23 3.62 -1.19
C ARG A 37 2.19 3.17 -0.17
N VAL A 38 2.04 1.86 -0.05
CA VAL A 38 1.08 1.26 0.89
C VAL A 38 1.83 0.53 2.00
N ARG A 39 1.43 0.78 3.25
CA ARG A 39 1.84 0.00 4.42
C ARG A 39 0.71 -0.92 4.83
N LEU A 40 1.03 -2.19 4.99
CA LEU A 40 0.19 -3.17 5.66
C LEU A 40 0.60 -3.29 7.12
N HIS A 41 -0.39 -3.38 7.99
CA HIS A 41 -0.23 -3.73 9.39
C HIS A 41 -1.21 -4.85 9.70
N TRP A 42 -0.75 -5.85 10.45
CA TRP A 42 -1.62 -6.96 10.85
C TRP A 42 -1.25 -7.45 12.25
N GLU A 43 -2.29 -7.76 13.00
CA GLU A 43 -2.22 -8.29 14.36
C GLU A 43 -3.20 -9.47 14.51
N PRO A 44 -2.95 -10.39 15.45
CA PRO A 44 -3.90 -11.46 15.74
C PRO A 44 -5.25 -10.88 16.15
N ALA A 45 -6.34 -11.35 15.54
CA ALA A 45 -7.69 -10.94 15.93
C ALA A 45 -8.08 -11.58 17.27
N SER A 46 -9.06 -11.00 17.98
CA SER A 46 -9.49 -11.47 19.31
C SER A 46 -9.97 -12.92 19.39
N HIS A 47 -10.37 -13.51 18.25
CA HIS A 47 -10.83 -14.91 18.17
C HIS A 47 -9.92 -15.73 17.27
N THR A 48 -10.07 -15.57 15.96
CA THR A 48 -9.34 -16.33 14.93
C THR A 48 -8.97 -15.42 13.77
N GLY A 49 -7.81 -15.68 13.18
CA GLY A 49 -7.32 -14.92 12.03
C GLY A 49 -6.62 -13.63 12.41
N TRP A 50 -6.70 -12.65 11.52
CA TRP A 50 -5.86 -11.45 11.54
C TRP A 50 -6.69 -10.20 11.32
N ASP A 51 -6.45 -9.18 12.13
CA ASP A 51 -6.94 -7.84 11.85
C ASP A 51 -5.91 -7.14 10.97
N VAL A 52 -6.22 -7.02 9.68
CA VAL A 52 -5.33 -6.43 8.67
C VAL A 52 -5.79 -5.02 8.35
N THR A 53 -4.86 -4.08 8.33
CA THR A 53 -5.11 -2.69 7.96
C THR A 53 -4.10 -2.22 6.92
N ALA A 54 -4.58 -1.46 5.94
CA ALA A 54 -3.74 -0.84 4.91
C ALA A 54 -3.79 0.68 5.05
N HIS A 55 -2.63 1.32 4.92
CA HIS A 55 -2.47 2.76 4.89
C HIS A 55 -1.75 3.21 3.62
N LEU A 56 -2.28 4.22 2.94
CA LEU A 56 -1.69 4.81 1.74
C LEU A 56 -0.95 6.10 2.10
N GLY A 57 0.30 6.23 1.68
CA GLY A 57 1.04 7.49 1.70
C GLY A 57 0.53 8.44 0.61
N LEU A 58 0.15 9.65 1.01
CA LEU A 58 -0.14 10.79 0.14
C LEU A 58 0.94 11.87 0.32
N ALA A 59 0.89 12.91 -0.51
CA ALA A 59 1.91 13.97 -0.54
C ALA A 59 2.19 14.60 0.84
N THR A 60 1.18 14.73 1.71
CA THR A 60 1.30 15.42 3.00
C THR A 60 0.93 14.55 4.20
N THR A 61 0.32 13.39 4.00
CA THR A 61 -0.23 12.56 5.07
C THR A 61 -0.25 11.08 4.70
N GLU A 62 -0.46 10.23 5.69
CA GLU A 62 -0.92 8.86 5.50
C GLU A 62 -2.44 8.84 5.66
N VAL A 63 -3.14 8.04 4.85
CA VAL A 63 -4.59 7.83 4.97
C VAL A 63 -4.90 6.36 5.15
N HIS A 64 -5.95 6.08 5.92
CA HIS A 64 -6.53 4.75 5.99
C HIS A 64 -7.06 4.33 4.63
N LEU A 65 -6.56 3.23 4.10
CA LEU A 65 -7.02 2.69 2.82
C LEU A 65 -8.15 1.69 3.01
N ALA A 66 -7.92 0.67 3.82
CA ALA A 66 -8.88 -0.42 4.05
C ALA A 66 -8.54 -1.18 5.33
N SER A 67 -9.56 -1.82 5.90
CA SER A 67 -9.43 -2.79 7.01
C SER A 67 -10.13 -4.09 6.65
N TRP A 68 -9.53 -5.19 7.04
CA TRP A 68 -10.09 -6.54 6.95
C TRP A 68 -10.03 -7.16 8.35
N PRO A 69 -11.10 -7.03 9.14
CA PRO A 69 -11.15 -7.62 10.47
C PRO A 69 -11.35 -9.14 10.38
N ALA A 70 -10.74 -9.88 11.31
CA ALA A 70 -10.82 -11.35 11.39
C ALA A 70 -10.55 -12.05 10.03
N ALA A 71 -9.58 -11.55 9.28
CA ALA A 71 -9.18 -12.11 8.00
C ALA A 71 -8.56 -13.52 8.19
N PRO A 72 -8.81 -14.46 7.27
CA PRO A 72 -8.29 -15.83 7.38
C PRO A 72 -6.76 -15.87 7.25
N ASP A 73 -6.13 -17.01 7.50
CA ASP A 73 -4.66 -17.13 7.42
C ASP A 73 -4.10 -16.89 6.01
N ASP A 74 -4.91 -17.11 4.98
CA ASP A 74 -4.63 -16.79 3.57
C ASP A 74 -5.08 -15.36 3.18
N TRP A 75 -5.21 -14.46 4.15
CA TRP A 75 -5.55 -13.04 3.93
C TRP A 75 -4.72 -12.31 2.86
N PRO A 76 -3.46 -12.68 2.51
CA PRO A 76 -2.79 -12.04 1.37
C PRO A 76 -3.62 -12.10 0.08
N HIS A 77 -4.38 -13.18 -0.17
CA HIS A 77 -5.27 -13.29 -1.33
C HIS A 77 -6.47 -12.33 -1.23
N LEU A 78 -6.96 -12.07 -0.01
CA LEU A 78 -8.06 -11.15 0.26
C LEU A 78 -7.69 -9.69 -0.01
N VAL A 79 -6.49 -9.27 0.40
CA VAL A 79 -6.06 -7.85 0.27
C VAL A 79 -5.51 -7.52 -1.11
N ARG A 80 -5.00 -8.53 -1.84
CA ARG A 80 -4.26 -8.33 -3.10
C ARG A 80 -5.01 -7.52 -4.15
N PRO A 81 -6.29 -7.80 -4.45
CA PRO A 81 -7.02 -7.06 -5.49
C PRO A 81 -7.07 -5.56 -5.17
N THR A 82 -7.40 -5.20 -3.92
CA THR A 82 -7.44 -3.80 -3.49
C THR A 82 -6.08 -3.13 -3.63
N LEU A 83 -5.01 -3.80 -3.21
CA LEU A 83 -3.65 -3.25 -3.32
C LEU A 83 -3.21 -3.08 -4.78
N HIS A 84 -3.55 -4.03 -5.65
CA HIS A 84 -3.22 -3.96 -7.07
C HIS A 84 -3.89 -2.75 -7.74
N GLU A 85 -5.20 -2.58 -7.53
CA GLU A 85 -5.96 -1.46 -8.08
C GLU A 85 -5.43 -0.11 -7.58
N VAL A 86 -5.16 0.01 -6.27
CA VAL A 86 -4.68 1.26 -5.68
C VAL A 86 -3.28 1.62 -6.18
N LEU A 87 -2.37 0.65 -6.27
CA LEU A 87 -1.04 0.89 -6.84
C LEU A 87 -1.12 1.26 -8.33
N GLY A 88 -2.01 0.61 -9.08
CA GLY A 88 -2.29 0.94 -10.48
C GLY A 88 -2.81 2.37 -10.64
N LEU A 89 -3.78 2.77 -9.81
CA LEU A 89 -4.32 4.12 -9.80
C LEU A 89 -3.25 5.17 -9.43
N CYS A 90 -2.44 4.91 -8.40
CA CYS A 90 -1.35 5.81 -8.03
C CYS A 90 -0.31 5.94 -9.14
N ALA A 91 0.02 4.85 -9.85
CA ALA A 91 0.92 4.88 -10.99
C ALA A 91 0.33 5.69 -12.14
N ALA A 92 -0.94 5.47 -12.50
CA ALA A 92 -1.64 6.21 -13.54
C ALA A 92 -1.70 7.72 -13.23
N LEU A 93 -2.01 8.07 -11.98
CA LEU A 93 -2.01 9.46 -11.53
C LEU A 93 -0.61 10.09 -11.63
N SER A 94 0.43 9.38 -11.20
CA SER A 94 1.81 9.87 -11.31
C SER A 94 2.22 10.13 -12.76
N VAL A 95 1.81 9.26 -13.69
CA VAL A 95 2.05 9.46 -15.13
C VAL A 95 1.28 10.66 -15.66
N ALA A 96 0.00 10.80 -15.30
CA ALA A 96 -0.83 11.92 -15.73
C ALA A 96 -0.28 13.27 -15.22
N THR A 97 0.14 13.35 -13.95
CA THR A 97 0.78 14.54 -13.38
C THR A 97 2.08 14.87 -14.12
N ALA A 98 2.94 13.88 -14.39
CA ALA A 98 4.19 14.12 -15.12
C ALA A 98 3.94 14.62 -16.55
N ALA A 99 2.91 14.10 -17.23
CA ALA A 99 2.53 14.56 -18.57
C ALA A 99 1.99 16.00 -18.55
N LEU A 100 1.17 16.35 -17.55
CA LEU A 100 0.67 17.71 -17.35
C LEU A 100 1.81 18.69 -17.07
N ASP A 101 2.74 18.35 -16.17
CA ASP A 101 3.90 19.19 -15.84
C ASP A 101 4.83 19.39 -17.06
N LEU A 102 4.98 18.37 -17.89
CA LEU A 102 5.72 18.50 -19.15
C LEU A 102 5.00 19.44 -20.13
N SER A 103 3.69 19.27 -20.31
CA SER A 103 2.89 20.13 -21.19
C SER A 103 2.93 21.59 -20.73
N HIS A 104 2.85 21.83 -19.42
CA HIS A 104 2.93 23.17 -18.84
C HIS A 104 4.29 23.81 -19.14
N ARG A 105 5.40 23.07 -18.96
CA ARG A 105 6.75 23.57 -19.27
C ARG A 105 6.92 23.93 -20.75
N LEU A 106 6.38 23.14 -21.66
CA LEU A 106 6.49 23.38 -23.10
C LEU A 106 5.66 24.59 -23.56
N ALA A 107 4.56 24.91 -22.89
CA ALA A 107 3.72 26.07 -23.22
C ALA A 107 4.34 27.42 -22.80
N HIS A 108 5.36 27.40 -21.94
CA HIS A 108 6.08 28.58 -21.47
C HIS A 108 7.46 28.78 -22.14
N VAL A 109 7.72 28.06 -23.24
CA VAL A 109 8.91 28.23 -24.10
C VAL A 109 8.55 29.02 -25.36
#